data_AF-A0A3N5STF7-F1
#
_entry.id   AF-A0A3N5STF7-F1
#
_cell.length_a   1.000
_cell.length_b   1.000
_cell.length_c   1.000
_cell.angle_alpha   90.00
_cell.angle_beta   90.00
_cell.angle_gamma   90.00
#
_symmetry.space_group_name_H-M   'P 1'
#
loop_
_entity.id
_entity.type
_entity.pdbx_description
1 polymer ?
#
loop_
_entity_poly.entity_id
_entity_poly.type
_entity_poly.pdbx_seq_one_letter_code
_entity_poly.pdbx_strand_id
1 'polypeptide(L)'
;MKARRGDPLYRSFMYESNKGANKRYFQSDKGKSSLRRAINSYFETAKGRLARMMAVQRYAAKKNGLPSSLTAKEWKQILIDFDSRCAYCGSDKRLIQEHFIPVSKGGEYTKRNIVPACCSCNNKKRNKHPADFLSAETYRRVANYLGV
;
A
#
# COMPACT_ATOMS: atom_id res chain seq x y z
N MET A 1 -11.13 -32.72 -34.85
CA MET A 1 -12.19 -32.63 -33.81
C MET A 1 -12.19 -31.23 -33.23
N LYS A 2 -13.32 -30.49 -33.24
CA LYS A 2 -13.40 -29.19 -32.56
C LYS A 2 -13.67 -29.42 -31.07
N ALA A 3 -12.84 -28.84 -30.20
CA ALA A 3 -12.98 -28.98 -28.75
C ALA A 3 -14.38 -28.50 -28.29
N ARG A 4 -15.03 -29.25 -27.40
CA ARG A 4 -16.38 -28.94 -26.91
C ARG A 4 -16.32 -27.86 -25.83
N ARG A 5 -17.35 -27.01 -25.77
CA ARG A 5 -17.49 -25.95 -24.76
C ARG A 5 -17.51 -26.61 -23.36
N GLY A 6 -16.52 -26.30 -22.52
CA GLY A 6 -16.34 -26.88 -21.18
C GLY A 6 -15.07 -27.73 -21.00
N ASP A 7 -14.42 -28.13 -22.10
CA ASP A 7 -13.15 -28.85 -22.07
C ASP A 7 -11.97 -27.89 -21.76
N PRO A 8 -10.98 -28.26 -20.92
CA PRO A 8 -9.76 -27.47 -20.72
C PRO A 8 -9.03 -27.08 -22.02
N LEU A 9 -9.00 -27.98 -23.01
CA LEU A 9 -8.43 -27.75 -24.33
C LEU A 9 -9.22 -26.70 -25.13
N TYR A 10 -10.53 -26.61 -24.94
CA TYR A 10 -11.36 -25.58 -25.55
C TYR A 10 -10.97 -24.18 -25.06
N ARG A 11 -10.69 -24.03 -23.75
CA ARG A 11 -10.29 -22.73 -23.17
C ARG A 11 -8.94 -22.27 -23.73
N SER A 12 -7.97 -23.18 -23.86
CA SER A 12 -6.65 -22.88 -24.43
C SER A 12 -6.74 -22.55 -25.92
N PHE A 13 -7.48 -23.36 -26.70
CA PHE A 13 -7.74 -23.09 -28.11
C PHE A 13 -8.43 -21.73 -28.34
N MET A 14 -9.45 -21.39 -27.53
CA MET A 14 -10.13 -20.10 -27.62
C MET A 14 -9.21 -18.94 -27.22
N TYR A 15 -8.33 -19.13 -26.23
CA TYR A 15 -7.36 -18.10 -25.86
C TYR A 15 -6.39 -17.80 -27.01
N GLU A 16 -5.76 -18.83 -27.58
CA GLU A 16 -4.81 -18.67 -28.69
C GLU A 16 -5.50 -18.10 -29.94
N SER A 17 -6.70 -18.59 -30.26
CA SER A 17 -7.47 -18.11 -31.41
C SER A 17 -7.88 -16.64 -31.29
N ASN A 18 -8.17 -16.16 -30.07
CA ASN A 18 -8.59 -14.78 -29.83
C ASN A 18 -7.45 -13.83 -29.46
N LYS A 19 -6.22 -14.33 -29.28
CA LYS A 19 -5.07 -13.55 -28.80
C LYS A 19 -4.81 -12.29 -29.62
N GLY A 20 -4.81 -12.42 -30.95
CA GLY A 20 -4.61 -11.29 -31.88
C GLY A 20 -5.75 -10.26 -31.83
N ALA A 21 -7.00 -10.74 -31.78
CA ALA A 21 -8.19 -9.87 -31.68
C ALA A 21 -8.23 -9.12 -30.33
N ASN A 22 -7.93 -9.81 -29.22
CA ASN A 22 -7.82 -9.21 -27.89
C ASN A 22 -6.72 -8.15 -27.83
N LYS A 23 -5.55 -8.44 -28.41
CA LYS A 23 -4.44 -7.46 -28.49
C LYS A 23 -4.89 -6.19 -29.21
N ARG A 24 -5.54 -6.31 -30.38
CA ARG A 24 -6.08 -5.16 -31.13
C ARG A 24 -7.13 -4.40 -30.32
N TYR A 25 -8.04 -5.09 -29.64
CA TYR A 25 -9.05 -4.44 -28.81
C TYR A 25 -8.41 -3.60 -27.69
N PHE A 26 -7.48 -4.15 -26.90
CA PHE A 26 -6.84 -3.41 -25.81
C PHE A 26 -5.91 -2.28 -26.27
N GLN A 27 -5.46 -2.30 -27.53
CA GLN A 27 -4.73 -1.19 -28.16
C GLN A 27 -5.65 -0.07 -28.69
N SER A 28 -6.93 -0.37 -28.97
CA SER A 28 -7.93 0.61 -29.37
C SER A 28 -8.32 1.56 -28.24
N ASP A 29 -8.87 2.73 -28.56
CA ASP A 29 -9.32 3.70 -27.56
C ASP A 29 -10.45 3.17 -26.68
N LYS A 30 -11.35 2.37 -27.25
CA LYS A 30 -12.41 1.69 -26.50
C LYS A 30 -11.82 0.72 -25.47
N GLY A 31 -10.84 -0.09 -25.86
CA GLY A 31 -10.16 -1.03 -24.97
C GLY A 31 -9.36 -0.33 -23.88
N LYS A 32 -8.56 0.69 -24.24
CA LYS A 32 -7.84 1.54 -23.27
C LYS A 32 -8.78 2.20 -22.27
N SER A 33 -9.91 2.72 -22.73
CA SER A 33 -10.93 3.34 -21.86
C SER A 33 -11.60 2.34 -20.93
N SER A 34 -11.89 1.14 -21.43
CA SER A 34 -12.42 0.03 -20.61
C SER A 34 -11.43 -0.40 -19.53
N LEU A 35 -10.15 -0.59 -19.91
CA LEU A 35 -9.08 -0.93 -18.98
C LEU A 35 -8.89 0.16 -17.92
N ARG A 36 -8.87 1.44 -18.32
CA ARG A 36 -8.77 2.55 -17.38
C ARG A 36 -9.91 2.55 -16.36
N ARG A 37 -11.16 2.32 -16.80
CA ARG A 37 -12.31 2.19 -15.89
C ARG A 37 -12.14 1.03 -14.91
N ALA A 38 -11.70 -0.14 -15.39
CA ALA A 38 -11.47 -1.31 -14.54
C ALA A 38 -10.36 -1.05 -13.50
N ILE A 39 -9.25 -0.43 -13.91
CA ILE A 39 -8.15 -0.04 -13.02
C ILE A 39 -8.62 0.96 -11.96
N ASN A 40 -9.35 2.01 -12.37
CA ASN A 40 -9.89 3.00 -11.45
C ASN A 40 -10.83 2.35 -10.44
N SER A 41 -11.77 1.52 -10.90
CA SER A 41 -12.68 0.77 -10.04
C SER A 41 -11.93 -0.13 -9.03
N TYR A 42 -10.87 -0.81 -9.45
CA TYR A 42 -10.04 -1.59 -8.53
C TYR A 42 -9.39 -0.71 -7.45
N PHE A 43 -8.84 0.45 -7.83
CA PHE A 43 -8.21 1.37 -6.89
C PHE A 43 -9.20 2.09 -5.96
N GLU A 44 -10.52 2.06 -6.23
CA GLU A 44 -11.55 2.49 -5.29
C GLU A 44 -11.85 1.46 -4.19
N THR A 45 -11.41 0.21 -4.34
CA THR A 45 -11.55 -0.80 -3.29
C THR A 45 -10.57 -0.55 -2.14
N ALA A 46 -10.88 -1.03 -0.93
CA ALA A 46 -9.95 -0.93 0.20
C ALA A 46 -8.59 -1.58 -0.09
N LYS A 47 -8.59 -2.76 -0.75
CA LYS A 47 -7.38 -3.47 -1.18
C LYS A 47 -6.58 -2.67 -2.20
N GLY A 48 -7.25 -2.10 -3.21
CA GLY A 48 -6.62 -1.28 -4.23
C GLY A 48 -5.98 -0.01 -3.66
N ARG A 49 -6.70 0.72 -2.81
CA ARG A 49 -6.17 1.91 -2.12
C ARG A 49 -4.92 1.57 -1.31
N LEU A 50 -4.95 0.49 -0.54
CA LEU A 50 -3.79 0.02 0.23
C LEU A 50 -2.61 -0.32 -0.68
N ALA A 51 -2.83 -1.08 -1.75
CA ALA A 51 -1.78 -1.45 -2.70
C ALA A 51 -1.14 -0.21 -3.35
N ARG A 52 -1.96 0.78 -3.75
CA ARG A 52 -1.48 2.04 -4.32
C ARG A 52 -0.65 2.84 -3.32
N MET A 53 -1.15 2.98 -2.08
CA MET A 53 -0.44 3.67 -1.01
C MET A 53 0.93 3.01 -0.75
N MET A 54 0.97 1.69 -0.61
CA MET A 54 2.22 0.95 -0.40
C MET A 54 3.20 1.14 -1.57
N ALA A 55 2.71 1.12 -2.82
CA ALA A 55 3.56 1.35 -3.99
C ALA A 55 4.21 2.75 -3.97
N VAL A 56 3.45 3.79 -3.60
CA VAL A 56 3.96 5.16 -3.47
C VAL A 56 5.03 5.25 -2.39
N GLN A 57 4.78 4.68 -1.21
CA GLN A 57 5.75 4.73 -0.10
C GLN A 57 7.05 3.97 -0.45
N ARG A 58 6.94 2.78 -1.05
CA ARG A 58 8.10 2.00 -1.52
C ARG A 58 8.91 2.75 -2.56
N TYR A 59 8.23 3.39 -3.51
CA TYR A 59 8.90 4.20 -4.53
C TYR A 59 9.64 5.39 -3.89
N ALA A 60 9.01 6.10 -2.95
CA ALA A 60 9.63 7.21 -2.25
C ALA A 60 10.89 6.78 -1.48
N ALA A 61 10.84 5.68 -0.73
CA ALA A 61 12.02 5.14 -0.04
C ALA A 61 13.14 4.77 -1.02
N LYS A 62 12.83 4.01 -2.08
CA LYS A 62 13.81 3.60 -3.10
C LYS A 62 14.46 4.79 -3.81
N LYS A 63 13.67 5.82 -4.18
CA LYS A 63 14.17 7.04 -4.82
C LYS A 63 15.20 7.77 -3.95
N ASN A 64 15.08 7.65 -2.63
CA ASN A 64 16.00 8.24 -1.66
C ASN A 64 17.10 7.27 -1.18
N GLY A 65 17.24 6.09 -1.80
CA GLY A 65 18.22 5.08 -1.40
C GLY A 65 17.95 4.44 -0.04
N LEU A 66 16.72 4.56 0.48
CA LEU A 66 16.35 4.07 1.81
C LEU A 66 15.81 2.63 1.76
N PRO A 67 16.02 1.82 2.82
CA PRO A 67 15.43 0.50 2.94
C PRO A 67 13.91 0.52 2.80
N SER A 68 13.39 -0.51 2.12
CA SER A 68 11.97 -0.64 1.78
C SER A 68 11.53 -2.10 1.81
N SER A 69 11.48 -2.68 3.00
CA SER A 69 11.23 -4.12 3.21
C SER A 69 9.89 -4.45 3.87
N LEU A 70 9.07 -3.46 4.25
CA LEU A 70 7.81 -3.72 4.97
C LEU A 70 6.88 -4.68 4.18
N THR A 71 6.55 -5.80 4.80
CA THR A 71 5.64 -6.82 4.26
C THR A 71 4.21 -6.65 4.77
N ALA A 72 3.24 -7.27 4.09
CA ALA A 72 1.85 -7.28 4.55
C ALA A 72 1.66 -8.02 5.89
N LYS A 73 2.46 -9.07 6.14
CA LYS A 73 2.47 -9.82 7.40
C LYS A 73 2.96 -8.93 8.56
N GLU A 74 4.05 -8.20 8.35
CA GLU A 74 4.58 -7.28 9.35
C GLU A 74 3.61 -6.13 9.61
N TRP A 75 2.98 -5.57 8.57
CA TRP A 75 1.95 -4.56 8.76
C TRP A 75 0.77 -5.06 9.59
N LYS A 76 0.31 -6.30 9.35
CA LYS A 76 -0.74 -6.92 10.16
C LYS A 76 -0.28 -7.09 11.62
N GLN A 77 0.98 -7.48 11.86
CA GLN A 77 1.52 -7.59 13.20
C GLN A 77 1.57 -6.23 13.92
N ILE A 78 2.05 -5.19 13.23
CA ILE A 78 2.06 -3.82 13.76
C ILE A 78 0.65 -3.38 14.18
N LEU A 79 -0.38 -3.67 13.38
CA LEU A 79 -1.75 -3.36 13.76
C LEU A 79 -2.21 -4.12 15.01
N ILE A 80 -1.78 -5.38 15.19
CA ILE A 80 -2.08 -6.17 16.39
C ILE A 80 -1.39 -5.58 17.60
N ASP A 81 -0.10 -5.26 17.50
CA ASP A 81 0.70 -4.74 18.62
C ASP A 81 0.20 -3.39 19.16
N PHE A 82 -0.50 -2.62 18.30
CA PHE A 82 -1.13 -1.34 18.66
C PHE A 82 -2.63 -1.45 18.90
N ASP A 83 -3.19 -2.67 19.09
CA ASP A 83 -4.63 -2.90 19.29
C ASP A 83 -5.53 -2.27 18.21
N SER A 84 -5.03 -2.20 16.97
CA SER A 84 -5.66 -1.47 15.86
C SER A 84 -6.02 -0.02 16.22
N ARG A 85 -5.11 0.64 16.94
CA ARG A 85 -5.21 2.06 17.33
C ARG A 85 -4.01 2.87 16.83
N CYS A 86 -4.22 4.18 16.77
CA CYS A 86 -3.19 5.14 16.43
C CYS A 86 -2.07 5.12 17.48
N ALA A 87 -0.82 4.97 17.03
CA ALA A 87 0.39 5.02 17.84
C ALA A 87 0.59 6.35 18.57
N TYR A 88 -0.15 7.40 18.20
CA TYR A 88 -0.04 8.72 18.79
C TYR A 88 -1.20 9.04 19.74
N CYS A 89 -2.45 8.94 19.26
CA CYS A 89 -3.61 9.38 20.02
C CYS A 89 -4.57 8.26 20.46
N GLY A 90 -4.30 7.00 20.13
CA GLY A 90 -5.15 5.86 20.52
C GLY A 90 -6.48 5.72 19.73
N SER A 91 -6.76 6.60 18.77
CA SER A 91 -7.95 6.47 17.91
C SER A 91 -7.85 5.26 16.99
N ASP A 92 -8.96 4.54 16.83
CA ASP A 92 -9.16 3.40 15.91
C ASP A 92 -9.63 3.82 14.50
N LYS A 93 -9.82 5.12 14.27
CA LYS A 93 -10.43 5.63 13.04
C LYS A 93 -9.41 5.80 11.91
N ARG A 94 -9.66 5.11 10.78
CA ARG A 94 -8.93 5.27 9.50
C ARG A 94 -7.41 5.25 9.69
N LEU A 95 -6.90 4.12 10.16
CA LEU A 95 -5.46 3.93 10.32
C LEU A 95 -4.76 3.79 8.96
N ILE A 96 -3.60 4.43 8.87
CA ILE A 96 -2.70 4.37 7.73
C ILE A 96 -1.29 4.02 8.19
N GLN A 97 -0.46 3.56 7.26
CA GLN A 97 0.97 3.38 7.50
C GLN A 97 1.65 4.75 7.49
N GLU A 98 2.20 5.14 8.62
CA GLU A 98 2.88 6.41 8.81
C GLU A 98 4.35 6.18 9.13
N HIS A 99 5.20 7.06 8.60
CA HIS A 99 6.64 7.04 8.81
C HIS A 99 6.99 7.80 10.10
N PHE A 100 7.36 7.08 11.16
CA PHE A 100 7.73 7.69 12.43
C PHE A 100 8.80 8.75 12.24
N ILE A 101 9.94 8.39 11.61
CA ILE A 101 10.86 9.33 10.97
C ILE A 101 10.42 9.53 9.51
N PRO A 102 10.15 10.76 9.04
CA PRO A 102 9.76 11.00 7.65
C PRO A 102 10.85 10.60 6.63
N VAL A 103 10.45 10.21 5.42
CA VAL A 103 11.37 9.90 4.30
C VAL A 103 12.34 11.04 4.03
N SER A 104 11.87 12.30 4.10
CA SER A 104 12.72 13.49 3.91
C SER A 104 13.79 13.70 5.00
N LYS A 105 13.75 12.91 6.07
CA LYS A 105 14.72 12.88 7.17
C LYS A 105 15.44 11.54 7.27
N GLY A 106 15.46 10.74 6.19
CA GLY A 106 16.12 9.43 6.15
C GLY A 106 15.29 8.28 6.70
N GLY A 107 13.99 8.49 6.92
CA GLY A 107 13.12 7.44 7.45
C GLY A 107 12.80 6.35 6.44
N GLU A 108 13.08 5.11 6.82
CA GLU A 108 12.90 3.93 5.98
C GLU A 108 11.44 3.49 5.86
N TYR A 109 11.12 2.70 4.83
CA TYR A 109 9.84 2.01 4.72
C TYR A 109 9.97 0.55 5.20
N THR A 110 10.22 0.39 6.50
CA THR A 110 10.44 -0.90 7.17
C THR A 110 9.62 -0.99 8.46
N LYS A 111 9.48 -2.19 9.05
CA LYS A 111 8.77 -2.36 10.32
C LYS A 111 9.41 -1.60 11.50
N ARG A 112 10.67 -1.17 11.37
CA ARG A 112 11.41 -0.39 12.38
C ARG A 112 11.11 1.11 12.30
N ASN A 113 10.31 1.56 11.34
CA ASN A 113 9.96 2.97 11.22
C ASN A 113 8.47 3.21 10.91
N ILE A 114 7.72 2.19 10.51
CA ILE A 114 6.30 2.32 10.17
C ILE A 114 5.42 2.00 11.37
N VAL A 115 4.48 2.91 11.66
CA VAL A 115 3.49 2.79 12.74
C VAL A 115 2.08 3.05 12.22
N PRO A 116 1.02 2.59 12.93
CA PRO A 116 -0.34 2.97 12.60
C PRO A 116 -0.64 4.38 13.09
N ALA A 117 -1.06 5.27 12.20
CA ALA A 117 -1.53 6.59 12.58
C ALA A 117 -2.92 6.87 11.99
N CYS A 118 -3.76 7.59 12.73
CA CYS A 118 -5.00 8.12 12.16
C CYS A 118 -4.70 9.28 11.20
N CYS A 119 -5.60 9.55 10.26
CA CYS A 119 -5.41 10.65 9.28
C CYS A 119 -5.15 12.02 9.95
N SER A 120 -5.78 12.28 11.10
CA SER A 120 -5.61 13.56 11.82
C SER A 120 -4.17 13.73 12.33
N CYS A 121 -3.62 12.73 13.02
CA CYS A 121 -2.25 12.80 13.51
C CYS A 121 -1.23 12.84 12.36
N ASN A 122 -1.40 12.01 11.32
CA ASN A 122 -0.55 12.05 10.14
C ASN A 122 -0.52 13.45 9.50
N ASN A 123 -1.69 14.08 9.33
CA ASN A 123 -1.79 15.42 8.75
C ASN A 123 -1.22 16.53 9.64
N LYS A 124 -1.25 16.36 10.96
CA LYS A 124 -0.63 17.30 11.93
C LYS A 124 0.89 17.15 11.98
N LYS A 125 1.40 15.91 11.96
CA LYS A 125 2.84 15.60 11.96
C LYS A 125 3.50 16.02 10.65
N ARG A 126 2.90 15.67 9.51
CA ARG A 126 3.49 15.90 8.17
C ARG A 126 4.94 15.39 8.12
N ASN A 127 5.88 16.26 7.75
CA ASN A 127 7.30 15.97 7.66
C ASN A 127 8.09 16.43 8.92
N LYS A 128 7.41 16.74 10.02
CA LYS A 128 8.09 17.08 11.30
C LYS A 128 8.79 15.85 11.85
N HIS A 129 9.90 16.06 12.56
CA HIS A 129 10.50 15.00 13.34
C HIS A 129 9.53 14.61 14.47
N PRO A 130 9.41 13.33 14.87
CA PRO A 130 8.46 12.93 15.91
C PRO A 130 8.71 13.64 17.24
N ALA A 131 9.95 14.00 17.56
CA ALA A 131 10.29 14.80 18.75
C ALA A 131 9.66 16.21 18.75
N ASP A 132 9.39 16.80 17.58
CA ASP A 132 8.79 18.13 17.45
C ASP A 132 7.25 18.10 17.50
N PHE A 133 6.66 16.90 17.53
CA PHE A 133 5.22 16.69 17.39
C PHE A 133 4.62 15.94 18.57
N LEU A 134 5.36 15.01 19.16
CA LEU A 134 4.87 14.13 20.22
C LEU A 134 5.30 14.63 21.60
N SER A 135 4.52 14.27 22.62
CA SER A 135 5.01 14.37 24.00
C SER A 135 6.20 13.44 24.21
N ALA A 136 7.08 13.78 25.16
CA ALA A 136 8.24 12.95 25.50
C ALA A 136 7.84 11.52 25.91
N GLU A 137 6.67 11.35 26.53
CA GLU A 137 6.12 10.04 26.86
C GLU A 137 5.72 9.24 25.59
N THR A 138 4.96 9.87 24.69
CA THR A 138 4.51 9.21 23.46
C THR A 138 5.67 8.87 22.55
N TYR A 139 6.63 9.79 22.41
CA TYR A 139 7.86 9.57 21.67
C TYR A 139 8.58 8.33 22.18
N ARG A 140 8.87 8.26 23.49
CA ARG A 140 9.58 7.12 24.10
C ARG A 140 8.83 5.81 23.90
N ARG A 141 7.51 5.80 24.10
CA ARG A 141 6.69 4.59 23.91
C ARG A 141 6.82 4.04 22.49
N VAL A 142 6.70 4.92 21.48
CA VAL A 142 6.77 4.51 20.08
C VAL A 142 8.21 4.17 19.65
N ALA A 143 9.20 4.95 20.09
CA ALA A 143 10.61 4.70 19.82
C ALA A 143 11.06 3.34 20.39
N ASN A 144 10.66 3.03 21.63
CA ASN A 144 10.93 1.73 22.25
C ASN A 144 10.34 0.56 21.45
N TYR A 145 9.10 0.69 20.94
CA TYR A 145 8.50 -0.33 20.08
C TYR A 145 9.30 -0.55 18.79
N LEU A 146 9.79 0.53 18.20
CA LEU A 146 10.56 0.49 16.94
C LEU A 146 12.01 0.06 17.14
N GLY A 147 12.51 0.09 18.37
CA GLY A 147 13.90 -0.18 18.72
C GLY A 147 14.86 0.92 18.26
N VAL A 148 14.43 2.18 18.38
CA VAL A 148 15.20 3.39 18.02
C VAL A 148 15.32 4.35 19.19
#